data_AF-A0A831THD1-F1
#
_entry.id   AF-A0A831THD1-F1
#
_cell.length_a   1.000
_cell.length_b   1.000
_cell.length_c   1.000
_cell.angle_alpha   90.00
_cell.angle_beta   90.00
_cell.angle_gamma   90.00
#
_symmetry.space_group_name_H-M   'P 1'
#
loop_
_entity.id
_entity.type
_entity.pdbx_description
1 polymer ?
#
loop_
_entity_poly.entity_id
_entity_poly.type
_entity_poly.pdbx_seq_one_letter_code
_entity_poly.pdbx_strand_id
1 'polypeptide(L)'
;MTFGLEDFQDLIRLLGEHPEWRAELRRHVLTEELLQLPDLVRQLADAQVRTEQRLERLTSRVDELVDAQLRTEQRLEQLTARFDELAAAQVRTEQRLEQLTARVDDLTQRMALVEDQISRLTARIDALTERMERVEDQIARLTARVDDLTVQLQQLTARVDELTQRMERVEDQIARLTARVDDLTVRLEQLTARVDDLTARMERVEDQIAQLAARMEQLTARVDDLTVRMEQLTARVDDLAAAQVRTEQRLEQLIARVDAMERDLSNLRSEFRGYRLEWRYLQRPSGYFGPLLRRLRLVWPSEAVDRFDDQLPRWAAEELLRADLLVTGEPRYQPDIGEVWLVVEISARIDRNDVERALRRAEALRRAGLRVLPAVAGERTTQGAKNAVREHQVVLFQDGFVEGWEEALRSWAG
;
A
#
# COMPACT_ATOMS: atom_id res chain seq x y z
N MET A 1 -65.44 175.01 -185.66
CA MET A 1 -66.74 175.05 -184.98
C MET A 1 -66.58 174.35 -183.65
N THR A 2 -67.17 174.93 -182.60
CA THR A 2 -67.37 174.37 -181.28
C THR A 2 -67.82 172.91 -181.35
N PHE A 3 -66.94 171.98 -180.97
CA PHE A 3 -67.27 170.56 -180.85
C PHE A 3 -68.03 170.33 -179.54
N GLY A 4 -69.31 169.97 -179.65
CA GLY A 4 -70.13 169.48 -178.55
C GLY A 4 -70.02 167.95 -178.50
N LEU A 5 -69.64 167.44 -177.34
CA LEU A 5 -69.57 166.01 -177.02
C LEU A 5 -70.92 165.58 -176.47
N GLU A 6 -71.67 164.74 -177.20
CA GLU A 6 -73.02 164.30 -176.84
C GLU A 6 -73.11 162.89 -176.23
N ASP A 7 -72.02 162.10 -176.21
CA ASP A 7 -72.08 160.80 -175.56
C ASP A 7 -70.80 160.43 -174.78
N PHE A 8 -71.02 159.73 -173.66
CA PHE A 8 -69.97 159.12 -172.86
C PHE A 8 -69.21 158.05 -173.66
N GLN A 9 -69.86 157.44 -174.66
CA GLN A 9 -69.21 156.52 -175.60
C GLN A 9 -68.19 157.22 -176.51
N ASP A 10 -68.40 158.48 -176.89
CA ASP A 10 -67.43 159.25 -177.68
C ASP A 10 -66.21 159.67 -176.83
N LEU A 11 -66.41 159.98 -175.55
CA LEU A 11 -65.31 160.23 -174.60
C LEU A 11 -64.45 158.97 -174.41
N ILE A 12 -65.07 157.78 -174.34
CA ILE A 12 -64.34 156.50 -174.26
C ILE A 12 -63.61 156.19 -175.58
N ARG A 13 -64.19 156.49 -176.73
CA ARG A 13 -63.58 156.27 -178.03
C ARG A 13 -62.36 157.18 -178.25
N LEU A 14 -62.45 158.46 -177.90
CA LEU A 14 -61.32 159.40 -177.95
C LEU A 14 -60.20 159.04 -176.98
N LEU A 15 -60.52 158.51 -175.79
CA LEU A 15 -59.53 157.98 -174.85
C LEU A 15 -58.96 156.60 -175.24
N GLY A 16 -59.54 155.96 -176.27
CA GLY A 16 -58.95 154.82 -176.98
C GLY A 16 -58.05 155.24 -178.16
N GLU A 17 -58.39 156.33 -178.87
CA GLU A 17 -57.63 156.87 -180.02
C GLU A 17 -56.42 157.73 -179.61
N HIS A 18 -56.46 158.41 -178.43
CA HIS A 18 -55.37 159.24 -177.90
C HIS A 18 -54.86 158.72 -176.54
N PRO A 19 -53.79 157.90 -176.50
CA PRO A 19 -53.24 157.36 -175.25
C PRO A 19 -52.68 158.44 -174.30
N GLU A 20 -52.26 159.61 -174.82
CA GLU A 20 -51.84 160.75 -174.01
C GLU A 20 -52.97 161.29 -173.11
N TRP A 21 -54.19 161.39 -173.61
CA TRP A 21 -55.34 161.90 -172.83
C TRP A 21 -55.75 160.93 -171.72
N ARG A 22 -55.57 159.63 -171.95
CA ARG A 22 -55.82 158.59 -170.93
C ARG A 22 -54.80 158.66 -169.80
N ALA A 23 -53.55 159.03 -170.10
CA ALA A 23 -52.52 159.28 -169.11
C ALA A 23 -52.78 160.59 -168.33
N GLU A 24 -53.28 161.63 -169.01
CA GLU A 24 -53.56 162.94 -168.41
C GLU A 24 -54.81 162.92 -167.51
N LEU A 25 -55.89 162.25 -167.93
CA LEU A 25 -57.09 162.03 -167.14
C LEU A 25 -56.80 161.17 -165.90
N ARG A 26 -55.89 160.17 -166.02
CA ARG A 26 -55.36 159.41 -164.87
C ARG A 26 -54.61 160.29 -163.87
N ARG A 27 -54.02 161.41 -164.30
CA ARG A 27 -53.23 162.32 -163.47
C ARG A 27 -54.07 163.39 -162.75
N HIS A 28 -55.25 163.74 -163.29
CA HIS A 28 -56.15 164.76 -162.70
C HIS A 28 -57.26 164.18 -161.81
N VAL A 29 -57.65 162.92 -162.02
CA VAL A 29 -58.80 162.31 -161.31
C VAL A 29 -58.38 161.32 -160.21
N LEU A 30 -57.26 160.62 -160.38
CA LEU A 30 -56.74 159.72 -159.35
C LEU A 30 -55.68 160.46 -158.53
N THR A 31 -56.03 160.81 -157.29
CA THR A 31 -55.06 161.34 -156.31
C THR A 31 -53.94 160.33 -156.07
N GLU A 32 -52.75 160.82 -155.70
CA GLU A 32 -51.59 159.96 -155.38
C GLU A 32 -51.94 158.84 -154.39
N GLU A 33 -52.85 159.11 -153.43
CA GLU A 33 -53.37 158.12 -152.49
C GLU A 33 -54.09 156.93 -153.16
N LEU A 34 -54.88 157.17 -154.22
CA LEU A 34 -55.58 156.11 -154.95
C LEU A 34 -54.64 155.31 -155.84
N LEU A 35 -53.53 155.90 -156.29
CA LEU A 35 -52.48 155.20 -157.05
C LEU A 35 -51.59 154.32 -156.16
N GLN A 36 -51.42 154.66 -154.87
CA GLN A 36 -50.65 153.89 -153.89
C GLN A 36 -51.46 152.79 -153.18
N LEU A 37 -52.79 152.81 -153.30
CA LEU A 37 -53.69 151.82 -152.69
C LEU A 37 -53.31 150.36 -153.00
N PRO A 38 -52.92 149.98 -154.23
CA PRO A 38 -52.49 148.60 -154.53
C PRO A 38 -51.23 148.19 -153.74
N ASP A 39 -50.31 149.13 -153.51
CA ASP A 39 -49.09 148.88 -152.73
C ASP A 39 -49.39 148.80 -151.23
N LEU A 40 -50.28 149.65 -150.71
CA LEU A 40 -50.80 149.56 -149.34
C LEU A 40 -51.54 148.25 -149.09
N VAL A 41 -52.39 147.82 -150.03
CA VAL A 41 -53.10 146.53 -149.96
C VAL A 41 -52.11 145.36 -150.03
N ARG A 42 -51.05 145.44 -150.86
CA ARG A 42 -49.96 144.44 -150.84
C ARG A 42 -49.22 144.42 -149.51
N GLN A 43 -48.86 145.58 -148.95
CA GLN A 43 -48.19 145.65 -147.65
C GLN A 43 -49.07 145.09 -146.53
N LEU A 44 -50.38 145.35 -146.58
CA LEU A 44 -51.36 144.80 -145.65
C LEU A 44 -51.50 143.28 -145.83
N ALA A 45 -51.56 142.79 -147.07
CA ALA A 45 -51.56 141.36 -147.37
C ALA A 45 -50.28 140.67 -146.90
N ASP A 46 -49.10 141.27 -147.12
CA ASP A 46 -47.81 140.77 -146.64
C ASP A 46 -47.70 140.82 -145.11
N ALA A 47 -48.29 141.83 -144.47
CA ALA A 47 -48.40 141.89 -143.01
C ALA A 47 -49.36 140.81 -142.47
N GLN A 48 -50.46 140.58 -143.16
CA GLN A 48 -51.46 139.56 -142.82
C GLN A 48 -50.87 138.15 -142.94
N VAL A 49 -50.14 137.86 -144.02
CA VAL A 49 -49.39 136.61 -144.19
C VAL A 49 -48.35 136.45 -143.07
N ARG A 50 -47.63 137.52 -142.68
CA ARG A 50 -46.68 137.46 -141.56
C ARG A 50 -47.36 137.17 -140.22
N THR A 51 -48.54 137.74 -139.97
CA THR A 51 -49.31 137.43 -138.76
C THR A 51 -49.85 136.01 -138.78
N GLU A 52 -50.35 135.52 -139.91
CA GLU A 52 -50.80 134.13 -140.06
C GLU A 52 -49.65 133.16 -139.80
N GLN A 53 -48.47 133.38 -140.39
CA GLN A 53 -47.28 132.58 -140.12
C GLN A 53 -46.84 132.66 -138.64
N ARG A 54 -47.02 133.80 -137.97
CA ARG A 54 -46.68 133.97 -136.56
C ARG A 54 -47.70 133.26 -135.65
N LEU A 55 -48.97 133.30 -136.01
CA LEU A 55 -50.04 132.54 -135.34
C LEU A 55 -49.81 131.05 -135.51
N GLU A 56 -49.46 130.58 -136.71
CA GLU A 56 -49.16 129.18 -136.97
C GLU A 56 -47.97 128.68 -136.13
N ARG A 57 -46.89 129.47 -136.05
CA ARG A 57 -45.77 129.18 -135.13
C ARG A 57 -46.16 129.21 -133.65
N LEU A 58 -47.09 130.09 -133.27
CA LEU A 58 -47.57 130.17 -131.89
C LEU A 58 -48.40 128.93 -131.56
N THR A 59 -49.29 128.53 -132.46
CA THR A 59 -50.07 127.29 -132.37
C THR A 59 -49.14 126.09 -132.24
N SER A 60 -48.12 125.96 -133.09
CA SER A 60 -47.14 124.87 -132.97
C SER A 60 -46.40 124.88 -131.62
N ARG A 61 -46.05 126.06 -131.09
CA ARG A 61 -45.42 126.15 -129.75
C ARG A 61 -46.39 125.81 -128.61
N VAL A 62 -47.67 126.16 -128.75
CA VAL A 62 -48.70 125.79 -127.79
C VAL A 62 -48.90 124.27 -127.83
N ASP A 63 -48.93 123.66 -129.01
CA ASP A 63 -49.02 122.20 -129.15
C ASP A 63 -47.79 121.50 -128.54
N GLU A 64 -46.58 122.02 -128.78
CA GLU A 64 -45.35 121.53 -128.14
C GLU A 64 -45.38 121.67 -126.61
N LEU A 65 -45.96 122.75 -126.08
CA LEU A 65 -46.12 122.96 -124.64
C LEU A 65 -47.17 122.03 -124.04
N VAL A 66 -48.28 121.78 -124.74
CA VAL A 66 -49.29 120.80 -124.34
C VAL A 66 -48.67 119.41 -124.30
N ASP A 67 -47.90 119.03 -125.32
CA ASP A 67 -47.16 117.76 -125.35
C ASP A 67 -46.14 117.67 -124.21
N ALA A 68 -45.40 118.75 -123.93
CA ALA A 68 -44.44 118.80 -122.84
C ALA A 68 -45.14 118.71 -121.48
N GLN A 69 -46.28 119.37 -121.31
CA GLN A 69 -47.09 119.32 -120.09
C GLN A 69 -47.61 117.90 -119.86
N LEU A 70 -48.15 117.26 -120.90
CA LEU A 70 -48.62 115.87 -120.83
C LEU A 70 -47.49 114.90 -120.47
N ARG A 71 -46.26 115.11 -121.00
CA ARG A 71 -45.07 114.34 -120.58
C ARG A 71 -44.68 114.60 -119.12
N THR A 72 -44.82 115.82 -118.62
CA THR A 72 -44.54 116.12 -117.21
C THR A 72 -45.58 115.52 -116.29
N GLU A 73 -46.86 115.55 -116.65
CA GLU A 73 -47.94 114.90 -115.92
C GLU A 73 -47.70 113.39 -115.85
N GLN A 74 -47.36 112.75 -116.98
CA GLN A 74 -46.97 111.33 -117.00
C GLN A 74 -45.75 111.02 -116.11
N ARG A 75 -44.74 111.90 -116.08
CA ARG A 75 -43.57 111.72 -115.18
C ARG A 75 -43.94 111.91 -113.71
N LEU A 76 -44.85 112.83 -113.40
CA LEU A 76 -45.36 113.02 -112.04
C LEU A 76 -46.18 111.81 -111.60
N GLU A 77 -47.05 111.27 -112.46
CA GLU A 77 -47.76 110.01 -112.19
C GLU A 77 -46.80 108.84 -111.94
N GLN A 78 -45.74 108.71 -112.75
CA GLN A 78 -44.69 107.70 -112.54
C GLN A 78 -43.91 107.91 -111.24
N LEU A 79 -43.63 109.16 -110.86
CA LEU A 79 -42.98 109.48 -109.60
C LEU A 79 -43.88 109.17 -108.42
N THR A 80 -45.17 109.51 -108.49
CA THR A 80 -46.17 109.15 -107.48
C THR A 80 -46.25 107.64 -107.31
N ALA A 81 -46.31 106.88 -108.41
CA ALA A 81 -46.29 105.42 -108.35
C ALA A 81 -45.01 104.87 -107.70
N ARG A 82 -43.84 105.45 -107.99
CA ARG A 82 -42.58 105.07 -107.33
C ARG A 82 -42.55 105.45 -105.85
N PHE A 83 -43.14 106.57 -105.46
CA PHE A 83 -43.29 106.97 -104.06
C PHE A 83 -44.20 106.00 -103.31
N ASP A 84 -45.30 105.57 -103.92
CA ASP A 84 -46.19 104.55 -103.35
C ASP A 84 -45.49 103.20 -103.20
N GLU A 85 -44.70 102.79 -104.20
CA GLU A 85 -43.87 101.57 -104.13
C GLU A 85 -42.81 101.64 -103.03
N LEU A 86 -42.14 102.80 -102.87
CA LEU A 86 -41.16 103.04 -101.81
C LEU A 86 -41.81 103.05 -100.44
N ALA A 87 -42.96 103.71 -100.29
CA ALA A 87 -43.73 103.68 -99.05
C ALA A 87 -44.15 102.25 -98.69
N ALA A 88 -44.63 101.47 -99.67
CA ALA A 88 -44.96 100.07 -99.47
C ALA A 88 -43.73 99.21 -99.16
N ALA A 89 -42.56 99.52 -99.72
CA ALA A 89 -41.29 98.86 -99.37
C ALA A 89 -40.85 99.22 -97.94
N GLN A 90 -40.99 100.49 -97.54
CA GLN A 90 -40.66 100.97 -96.21
C GLN A 90 -41.52 100.27 -95.15
N VAL A 91 -42.84 100.21 -95.36
CA VAL A 91 -43.75 99.46 -94.47
C VAL A 91 -43.35 97.99 -94.36
N ARG A 92 -42.97 97.35 -95.49
CA ARG A 92 -42.47 95.96 -95.46
C ARG A 92 -41.16 95.82 -94.69
N THR A 93 -40.26 96.80 -94.75
CA THR A 93 -39.02 96.77 -93.96
C THR A 93 -39.25 97.01 -92.49
N GLU A 94 -40.16 97.92 -92.12
CA GLU A 94 -40.57 98.16 -90.74
C GLU A 94 -41.18 96.89 -90.13
N GLN A 95 -42.09 96.22 -90.84
CA GLN A 95 -42.64 94.93 -90.43
C GLN A 95 -41.57 93.84 -90.24
N ARG A 96 -40.56 93.78 -91.11
CA ARG A 96 -39.44 92.84 -90.97
C ARG A 96 -38.55 93.17 -89.77
N LEU A 97 -38.32 94.47 -89.49
CA LEU A 97 -37.58 94.91 -88.32
C LEU A 97 -38.33 94.56 -87.04
N GLU A 98 -39.65 94.77 -86.98
CA GLU A 98 -40.48 94.35 -85.85
C GLU A 98 -40.40 92.83 -85.63
N GLN A 99 -40.48 92.03 -86.70
CA GLN A 99 -40.33 90.58 -86.61
C GLN A 99 -38.93 90.17 -86.14
N LEU A 100 -37.87 90.86 -86.57
CA LEU A 100 -36.51 90.60 -86.13
C LEU A 100 -36.33 90.96 -84.65
N THR A 101 -36.85 92.10 -84.21
CA THR A 101 -36.84 92.51 -82.80
C THR A 101 -37.55 91.45 -81.95
N ALA A 102 -38.74 91.01 -82.35
CA ALA A 102 -39.47 89.97 -81.63
C ALA A 102 -38.70 88.63 -81.56
N ARG A 103 -37.95 88.27 -82.62
CA ARG A 103 -37.07 87.08 -82.62
C ARG A 103 -35.86 87.25 -81.72
N VAL A 104 -35.26 88.43 -81.69
CA VAL A 104 -34.15 88.74 -80.78
C VAL A 104 -34.64 88.62 -79.34
N ASP A 105 -35.82 89.17 -79.02
CA ASP A 105 -36.41 89.07 -77.68
C ASP A 105 -36.67 87.61 -77.27
N ASP A 106 -37.25 86.78 -78.16
CA ASP A 106 -37.44 85.34 -77.92
C ASP A 106 -36.11 84.61 -77.71
N LEU A 107 -35.08 84.91 -78.52
CA LEU A 107 -33.75 84.34 -78.35
C LEU A 107 -33.12 84.76 -77.02
N THR A 108 -33.24 86.03 -76.62
CA THR A 108 -32.76 86.53 -75.33
C THR A 108 -33.45 85.82 -74.17
N GLN A 109 -34.76 85.61 -74.24
CA GLN A 109 -35.51 84.86 -73.23
C GLN A 109 -35.06 83.39 -73.16
N ARG A 110 -34.83 82.73 -74.31
CA ARG A 110 -34.30 81.36 -74.36
C ARG A 110 -32.88 81.27 -73.82
N MET A 111 -32.02 82.24 -74.12
CA MET A 111 -30.67 82.31 -73.56
C MET A 111 -30.71 82.42 -72.04
N ALA A 112 -31.56 83.29 -71.49
CA ALA A 112 -31.74 83.41 -70.04
C ALA A 112 -32.23 82.09 -69.40
N LEU A 113 -33.15 81.38 -70.06
CA LEU A 113 -33.60 80.06 -69.60
C LEU A 113 -32.47 79.02 -69.62
N VAL A 114 -31.64 79.01 -70.67
CA VAL A 114 -30.49 78.11 -70.78
C VAL A 114 -29.45 78.43 -69.71
N GLU A 115 -29.17 79.71 -69.43
CA GLU A 115 -28.26 80.12 -68.36
C GLU A 115 -28.75 79.67 -66.97
N ASP A 116 -30.05 79.76 -66.71
CA ASP A 116 -30.65 79.23 -65.47
C ASP A 116 -30.55 77.70 -65.42
N GLN A 117 -30.80 77.00 -66.52
CA GLN A 117 -30.61 75.54 -66.59
C GLN A 117 -29.16 75.13 -66.35
N ILE A 118 -28.18 75.83 -66.94
CA ILE A 118 -26.76 75.60 -66.72
C ILE A 118 -26.43 75.81 -65.24
N SER A 119 -26.90 76.90 -64.65
CA SER A 119 -26.67 77.21 -63.22
C SER A 119 -27.22 76.11 -62.30
N ARG A 120 -28.42 75.61 -62.58
CA ARG A 120 -29.02 74.48 -61.84
C ARG A 120 -28.25 73.17 -62.03
N LEU A 121 -27.76 72.91 -63.24
CA LEU A 121 -26.94 71.73 -63.52
C LEU A 121 -25.59 71.79 -62.80
N THR A 122 -24.92 72.94 -62.80
CA THR A 122 -23.68 73.16 -62.03
C THR A 122 -23.91 72.91 -60.55
N ALA A 123 -24.95 73.49 -59.96
CA ALA A 123 -25.28 73.25 -58.55
C ALA A 123 -25.57 71.76 -58.25
N ARG A 124 -26.19 71.04 -59.19
CA ARG A 124 -26.44 69.60 -59.05
C ARG A 124 -25.14 68.79 -59.15
N ILE A 125 -24.21 69.18 -60.02
CA ILE A 125 -22.89 68.56 -60.13
C ILE A 125 -22.13 68.75 -58.82
N ASP A 126 -22.10 69.96 -58.27
CA ASP A 126 -21.42 70.23 -56.99
C ASP A 126 -21.99 69.38 -55.85
N ALA A 127 -23.33 69.29 -55.76
CA ALA A 127 -23.99 68.44 -54.76
C ALA A 127 -23.70 66.93 -54.95
N LEU A 128 -23.56 66.46 -56.19
CA LEU A 128 -23.17 65.08 -56.48
C LEU A 128 -21.71 64.82 -56.12
N THR A 129 -20.80 65.76 -56.39
CA THR A 129 -19.40 65.68 -55.99
C THR A 129 -19.27 65.57 -54.47
N GLU A 130 -19.94 66.45 -53.73
CA GLU A 130 -19.93 66.40 -52.26
C GLU A 130 -20.54 65.09 -51.72
N ARG A 131 -21.57 64.55 -52.39
CA ARG A 131 -22.12 63.23 -52.05
C ARG A 131 -21.12 62.11 -52.33
N MET A 132 -20.36 62.19 -53.42
CA MET A 132 -19.34 61.21 -53.79
C MET A 132 -18.20 61.19 -52.77
N GLU A 133 -17.71 62.36 -52.36
CA GLU A 133 -16.70 62.50 -51.29
C GLU A 133 -17.18 61.87 -49.97
N ARG A 134 -18.44 62.12 -49.57
CA ARG A 134 -19.02 61.48 -48.37
C ARG A 134 -19.09 59.94 -48.48
N VAL A 135 -19.37 59.42 -49.67
CA VAL A 135 -19.40 57.96 -49.91
C VAL A 135 -17.99 57.38 -49.86
N GLU A 136 -17.00 58.04 -50.44
CA GLU A 136 -15.59 57.64 -50.36
C GLU A 136 -15.11 57.59 -48.90
N ASP A 137 -15.45 58.61 -48.11
CA ASP A 137 -15.21 58.65 -46.67
C ASP A 137 -15.87 57.49 -45.91
N GLN A 138 -17.10 57.15 -46.27
CA GLN A 138 -17.82 56.01 -45.66
C GLN A 138 -17.16 54.68 -46.03
N ILE A 139 -16.75 54.51 -47.29
CA ILE A 139 -16.04 53.32 -47.75
C ILE A 139 -14.72 53.19 -46.99
N ALA A 140 -13.93 54.26 -46.87
CA ALA A 140 -12.66 54.24 -46.14
C ALA A 140 -12.85 53.82 -44.67
N ARG A 141 -13.88 54.34 -43.99
CA ARG A 141 -14.21 53.93 -42.61
C ARG A 141 -14.65 52.47 -42.51
N LEU A 142 -15.45 52.00 -43.47
CA LEU A 142 -15.88 50.60 -43.50
C LEU A 142 -14.70 49.65 -43.77
N THR A 143 -13.81 50.00 -44.68
CA THR A 143 -12.58 49.24 -44.95
C THR A 143 -11.74 49.13 -43.68
N ALA A 144 -11.47 50.25 -43.00
CA ALA A 144 -10.72 50.25 -41.75
C ALA A 144 -11.38 49.38 -40.65
N ARG A 145 -12.72 49.38 -40.59
CA ARG A 145 -13.46 48.52 -39.66
C ARG A 145 -13.36 47.05 -40.02
N VAL A 146 -13.38 46.71 -41.32
CA VAL A 146 -13.18 45.33 -41.79
C VAL A 146 -11.77 44.84 -41.45
N ASP A 147 -10.76 45.70 -41.61
CA ASP A 147 -9.37 45.38 -41.25
C ASP A 147 -9.24 45.12 -39.75
N ASP A 148 -9.80 45.98 -38.89
CA ASP A 148 -9.82 45.78 -37.43
C ASP A 148 -10.54 44.48 -37.03
N LEU A 149 -11.72 44.23 -37.61
CA LEU A 149 -12.45 42.97 -37.37
C LEU A 149 -11.65 41.75 -37.81
N THR A 150 -10.92 41.84 -38.92
CA THR A 150 -10.06 40.76 -39.41
C THR A 150 -8.95 40.45 -38.40
N VAL A 151 -8.30 41.48 -37.85
CA VAL A 151 -7.28 41.33 -36.80
C VAL A 151 -7.88 40.70 -35.53
N GLN A 152 -9.06 41.17 -35.09
CA GLN A 152 -9.74 40.60 -33.92
C GLN A 152 -10.08 39.11 -34.14
N LEU A 153 -10.50 38.74 -35.35
CA LEU A 153 -10.85 37.35 -35.69
C LEU A 153 -9.62 36.45 -35.71
N GLN A 154 -8.47 36.94 -36.18
CA GLN A 154 -7.18 36.24 -36.08
C GLN A 154 -6.76 36.04 -34.62
N GLN A 155 -6.89 37.06 -33.78
CA GLN A 155 -6.60 36.94 -32.34
C GLN A 155 -7.52 35.95 -31.63
N LEU A 156 -8.81 35.96 -31.96
CA LEU A 156 -9.77 35.01 -31.42
C LEU A 156 -9.43 33.58 -31.84
N THR A 157 -9.07 33.38 -33.11
CA THR A 157 -8.63 32.07 -33.63
C THR A 157 -7.42 31.56 -32.86
N ALA A 158 -6.39 32.40 -32.68
CA ALA A 158 -5.21 32.03 -31.90
C ALA A 158 -5.54 31.67 -30.44
N ARG A 159 -6.48 32.39 -29.81
CA ARG A 159 -6.96 32.06 -28.45
C ARG A 159 -7.70 30.73 -28.40
N VAL A 160 -8.52 30.42 -29.41
CA VAL A 160 -9.19 29.13 -29.52
C VAL A 160 -8.16 28.01 -29.62
N ASP A 161 -7.14 28.16 -30.48
CA ASP A 161 -6.07 27.17 -30.61
C ASP A 161 -5.30 26.95 -29.30
N GLU A 162 -5.00 28.03 -28.56
CA GLU A 162 -4.35 27.93 -27.25
C GLU A 162 -5.24 27.19 -26.22
N LEU A 163 -6.54 27.51 -26.20
CA LEU A 163 -7.49 26.83 -25.32
C LEU A 163 -7.63 25.34 -25.67
N THR A 164 -7.66 25.00 -26.95
CA THR A 164 -7.67 23.60 -27.41
C THR A 164 -6.44 22.85 -26.93
N GLN A 165 -5.24 23.41 -27.10
CA GLN A 165 -4.00 22.79 -26.58
C GLN A 165 -3.99 22.66 -25.06
N ARG A 166 -4.56 23.64 -24.34
CA ARG A 166 -4.71 23.55 -22.89
C ARG A 166 -5.66 22.43 -22.49
N MET A 167 -6.75 22.24 -23.24
CA MET A 167 -7.71 21.16 -23.00
C MET A 167 -7.06 19.79 -23.22
N GLU A 168 -6.32 19.60 -24.30
CA GLU A 168 -5.54 18.36 -24.56
C GLU A 168 -4.56 18.05 -23.42
N ARG A 169 -3.83 19.07 -22.91
CA ARG A 169 -2.93 18.89 -21.75
C ARG A 169 -3.68 18.48 -20.49
N VAL A 170 -4.88 19.01 -20.26
CA VAL A 170 -5.72 18.65 -19.11
C VAL A 170 -6.23 17.22 -19.25
N GLU A 171 -6.68 16.81 -20.44
CA GLU A 171 -7.09 15.43 -20.72
C GLU A 171 -5.95 14.44 -20.44
N ASP A 172 -4.73 14.77 -20.91
CA ASP A 172 -3.50 14.02 -20.63
C ASP A 172 -3.18 13.91 -19.13
N GLN A 173 -3.41 14.99 -18.37
CA GLN A 173 -3.20 14.99 -16.91
C GLN A 173 -4.23 14.13 -16.20
N ILE A 174 -5.50 14.21 -16.61
CA ILE A 174 -6.58 13.38 -16.07
C ILE A 174 -6.27 11.90 -16.33
N ALA A 175 -5.89 11.53 -17.55
CA ALA A 175 -5.52 10.15 -17.88
C ALA A 175 -4.38 9.60 -17.00
N ARG A 176 -3.34 10.41 -16.76
CA ARG A 176 -2.24 10.05 -15.85
C ARG A 176 -2.68 9.91 -14.39
N LEU A 177 -3.56 10.80 -13.92
CA LEU A 177 -4.10 10.73 -12.56
C LEU A 177 -4.98 9.49 -12.38
N THR A 178 -5.83 9.16 -13.36
CA THR A 178 -6.64 7.95 -13.35
C THR A 178 -5.76 6.70 -13.26
N ALA A 179 -4.74 6.59 -14.11
CA ALA A 179 -3.81 5.45 -14.06
C ALA A 179 -3.08 5.33 -12.70
N ARG A 180 -2.76 6.47 -12.07
CA ARG A 180 -2.15 6.47 -10.73
C ARG A 180 -3.14 6.04 -9.65
N VAL A 181 -4.41 6.42 -9.75
CA VAL A 181 -5.47 5.97 -8.84
C VAL A 181 -5.67 4.45 -8.97
N ASP A 182 -5.62 3.91 -10.19
CA ASP A 182 -5.73 2.46 -10.41
C ASP A 182 -4.56 1.70 -9.77
N ASP A 183 -3.30 2.16 -9.95
CA ASP A 183 -2.12 1.57 -9.29
C ASP A 183 -2.22 1.63 -7.75
N LEU A 184 -2.68 2.76 -7.21
CA LEU A 184 -2.90 2.92 -5.77
C LEU A 184 -3.97 1.97 -5.23
N THR A 185 -5.05 1.76 -6.00
CA THR A 185 -6.11 0.81 -5.64
C THR A 185 -5.56 -0.61 -5.55
N VAL A 186 -4.79 -1.05 -6.55
CA VAL A 186 -4.14 -2.38 -6.54
C VAL A 186 -3.18 -2.54 -5.36
N ARG A 187 -2.39 -1.50 -5.04
CA ARG A 187 -1.50 -1.54 -3.86
C ARG A 187 -2.26 -1.63 -2.54
N LEU A 188 -3.40 -0.96 -2.45
CA LEU A 188 -4.25 -1.02 -1.26
C LEU A 188 -4.81 -2.43 -1.07
N GLU A 189 -5.30 -3.07 -2.14
CA GLU A 189 -5.76 -4.46 -2.11
C GLU A 189 -4.64 -5.42 -1.65
N GLN A 190 -3.42 -5.24 -2.17
CA GLN A 190 -2.25 -6.02 -1.74
C GLN A 190 -1.90 -5.80 -0.27
N LEU A 191 -2.00 -4.57 0.23
CA LEU A 191 -1.75 -4.24 1.63
C LEU A 191 -2.79 -4.89 2.54
N THR A 192 -4.06 -4.81 2.16
CA THR A 192 -5.16 -5.48 2.87
C THR A 192 -4.92 -6.98 2.97
N ALA A 193 -4.58 -7.64 1.86
CA ALA A 193 -4.27 -9.07 1.85
C ALA A 193 -3.06 -9.43 2.75
N ARG A 194 -2.05 -8.56 2.82
CA ARG A 194 -0.92 -8.74 3.76
C ARG A 194 -1.32 -8.60 5.22
N VAL A 195 -2.22 -7.66 5.52
CA VAL A 195 -2.75 -7.48 6.88
C VAL A 195 -3.56 -8.71 7.28
N ASP A 196 -4.37 -9.27 6.39
CA ASP A 196 -5.13 -10.50 6.64
C ASP A 196 -4.20 -11.69 6.92
N ASP A 197 -3.13 -11.88 6.12
CA ASP A 197 -2.13 -12.93 6.37
C ASP A 197 -1.42 -12.74 7.72
N LEU A 198 -1.01 -11.51 8.04
CA LEU A 198 -0.38 -11.21 9.34
C LEU A 198 -1.32 -11.48 10.50
N THR A 199 -2.60 -11.14 10.36
CA THR A 199 -3.64 -11.42 11.37
C THR A 199 -3.77 -12.92 11.60
N ALA A 200 -3.92 -13.70 10.53
CA ALA A 200 -3.99 -15.17 10.62
C ALA A 200 -2.70 -15.81 11.15
N ARG A 201 -1.53 -15.18 10.94
CA ARG A 201 -0.26 -15.60 11.56
C ARG A 201 -0.24 -15.31 13.06
N MET A 202 -0.79 -14.18 13.48
CA MET A 202 -0.86 -13.78 14.88
C MET A 202 -1.78 -14.73 15.67
N GLU A 203 -2.96 -15.06 15.13
CA GLU A 203 -3.88 -16.06 15.70
C GLU A 203 -3.17 -17.41 15.89
N ARG A 204 -2.42 -17.88 14.89
CA ARG A 204 -1.63 -19.12 15.01
C ARG A 204 -0.57 -19.07 16.10
N VAL A 205 0.08 -17.92 16.29
CA VAL A 205 1.07 -17.74 17.36
C VAL A 205 0.39 -17.74 18.72
N GLU A 206 -0.76 -17.09 18.86
CA GLU A 206 -1.57 -17.11 20.08
C GLU A 206 -1.98 -18.55 20.45
N ASP A 207 -2.45 -19.34 19.48
CA ASP A 207 -2.76 -20.75 19.68
C ASP A 207 -1.54 -21.57 20.13
N GLN A 208 -0.37 -21.33 19.53
CA GLN A 208 0.87 -21.99 19.92
C GLN A 208 1.29 -21.64 21.35
N ILE A 209 1.16 -20.38 21.74
CA ILE A 209 1.44 -19.92 23.10
C ILE A 209 0.48 -20.59 24.10
N ALA A 210 -0.82 -20.67 23.78
CA ALA A 210 -1.79 -21.36 24.62
C ALA A 210 -1.46 -22.86 24.78
N GLN A 211 -1.06 -23.54 23.71
CA GLN A 211 -0.63 -24.94 23.76
C GLN A 211 0.64 -25.12 24.60
N LEU A 212 1.62 -24.22 24.48
CA LEU A 212 2.84 -24.26 25.28
C LEU A 212 2.55 -24.03 26.77
N ALA A 213 1.66 -23.08 27.09
CA ALA A 213 1.22 -22.84 28.46
C ALA A 213 0.58 -24.09 29.08
N ALA A 214 -0.33 -24.75 28.35
CA ALA A 214 -0.95 -26.00 28.80
C ALA A 214 0.07 -27.12 29.01
N ARG A 215 1.09 -27.24 28.13
CA ARG A 215 2.18 -28.20 28.31
C ARG A 215 3.05 -27.89 29.52
N MET A 216 3.33 -26.62 29.80
CA MET A 216 4.06 -26.23 31.01
C MET A 216 3.29 -26.62 32.26
N GLU A 217 1.97 -26.38 32.30
CA GLU A 217 1.12 -26.80 33.42
C GLU A 217 1.16 -28.32 33.64
N GLN A 218 1.07 -29.10 32.56
CA GLN A 218 1.21 -30.57 32.64
C GLN A 218 2.59 -31.02 33.14
N LEU A 219 3.66 -30.34 32.72
CA LEU A 219 5.02 -30.63 33.19
C LEU A 219 5.18 -30.30 34.67
N THR A 220 4.65 -29.16 35.12
CA THR A 220 4.64 -28.78 36.55
C THR A 220 3.93 -29.85 37.37
N ALA A 221 2.73 -30.28 36.97
CA ALA A 221 2.00 -31.33 37.66
C ALA A 221 2.77 -32.67 37.70
N ARG A 222 3.51 -33.01 36.64
CA ARG A 222 4.39 -34.20 36.62
C ARG A 222 5.57 -34.07 37.58
N VAL A 223 6.16 -32.89 37.69
CA VAL A 223 7.25 -32.63 38.64
C VAL A 223 6.72 -32.75 40.08
N ASP A 224 5.53 -32.25 40.36
CA ASP A 224 4.89 -32.39 41.67
C ASP A 224 4.65 -33.87 42.02
N ASP A 225 4.08 -34.66 41.09
CA ASP A 225 3.89 -36.12 41.28
C ASP A 225 5.21 -36.86 41.49
N LEU A 226 6.26 -36.53 40.71
CA LEU A 226 7.59 -37.12 40.90
C LEU A 226 8.19 -36.76 42.25
N THR A 227 7.98 -35.53 42.73
CA THR A 227 8.44 -35.07 44.04
C THR A 227 7.79 -35.89 45.15
N VAL A 228 6.45 -36.05 45.10
CA VAL A 228 5.71 -36.89 46.05
C VAL A 228 6.19 -38.34 46.02
N ARG A 229 6.43 -38.91 44.83
CA ARG A 229 6.97 -40.28 44.70
C ARG A 229 8.38 -40.40 45.29
N MET A 230 9.20 -39.37 45.15
CA MET A 230 10.55 -39.36 45.69
C MET A 230 10.54 -39.27 47.23
N GLU A 231 9.63 -38.49 47.81
CA GLU A 231 9.38 -38.49 49.26
C GLU A 231 8.92 -39.87 49.75
N GLN A 232 7.98 -40.50 49.05
CA GLN A 232 7.53 -41.86 49.37
C GLN A 232 8.64 -42.90 49.28
N LEU A 233 9.49 -42.84 48.25
CA LEU A 233 10.65 -43.73 48.13
C LEU A 233 11.65 -43.50 49.25
N THR A 234 11.90 -42.25 49.63
CA THR A 234 12.77 -41.91 50.75
C THR A 234 12.24 -42.52 52.06
N ALA A 235 10.95 -42.35 52.34
CA ALA A 235 10.32 -42.97 53.51
C ALA A 235 10.41 -44.51 53.49
N ARG A 236 10.23 -45.14 52.33
CA ARG A 236 10.40 -46.60 52.19
C ARG A 236 11.84 -47.06 52.46
N VAL A 237 12.83 -46.26 52.04
CA VAL A 237 14.24 -46.55 52.32
C VAL A 237 14.52 -46.44 53.81
N ASP A 238 13.98 -45.42 54.48
CA ASP A 238 14.10 -45.27 55.94
C ASP A 238 13.43 -46.44 56.70
N ASP A 239 12.24 -46.84 56.28
CA ASP A 239 11.54 -48.02 56.84
C ASP A 239 12.35 -49.30 56.66
N LEU A 240 12.95 -49.48 55.47
CA LEU A 240 13.79 -50.64 55.18
C LEU A 240 15.08 -50.63 56.03
N ALA A 241 15.71 -49.46 56.19
CA ALA A 241 16.89 -49.30 57.04
C ALA A 241 16.55 -49.63 58.51
N ALA A 242 15.42 -49.13 59.02
CA ALA A 242 14.94 -49.46 60.36
C ALA A 242 14.57 -50.95 60.52
N ALA A 243 14.02 -51.58 59.47
CA ALA A 243 13.80 -53.02 59.46
C ALA A 243 15.13 -53.81 59.48
N GLN A 244 16.14 -53.35 58.74
CA GLN A 244 17.46 -53.96 58.71
C GLN A 244 18.12 -53.93 60.10
N VAL A 245 18.11 -52.78 60.78
CA VAL A 245 18.63 -52.65 62.16
C VAL A 245 17.92 -53.63 63.11
N ARG A 246 16.59 -53.77 63.00
CA ARG A 246 15.84 -54.75 63.81
C ARG A 246 16.23 -56.20 63.50
N THR A 247 16.49 -56.53 62.23
CA THR A 247 16.97 -57.87 61.87
C THR A 247 18.38 -58.15 62.36
N GLU A 248 19.27 -57.16 62.32
CA GLU A 248 20.63 -57.26 62.86
C GLU A 248 20.61 -57.50 64.38
N GLN A 249 19.80 -56.74 65.13
CA GLN A 249 19.60 -56.96 66.56
C GLN A 249 19.04 -58.36 66.88
N ARG A 250 18.10 -58.86 66.08
CA ARG A 250 17.58 -60.22 66.25
C ARG A 250 18.64 -61.28 65.97
N LEU A 251 19.51 -61.06 64.97
CA LEU A 251 20.63 -61.94 64.69
C LEU A 251 21.63 -61.97 65.86
N GLU A 252 21.96 -60.83 66.44
CA GLU A 252 22.82 -60.76 67.65
C GLU A 252 22.21 -61.53 68.83
N GLN A 253 20.91 -61.38 69.07
CA GLN A 253 20.19 -62.14 70.10
C GLN A 253 20.22 -63.66 69.83
N LEU A 254 20.06 -64.06 68.57
CA LEU A 254 20.15 -65.47 68.15
C LEU A 254 21.55 -66.02 68.37
N ILE A 255 22.60 -65.27 68.01
CA ILE A 255 24.00 -65.64 68.25
C ILE A 255 24.23 -65.83 69.75
N ALA A 256 23.83 -64.86 70.58
CA ALA A 256 23.99 -64.97 72.03
C ALA A 256 23.26 -66.19 72.62
N ARG A 257 22.08 -66.53 72.08
CA ARG A 257 21.31 -67.72 72.49
C ARG A 257 21.99 -69.02 72.06
N VAL A 258 22.56 -69.07 70.85
CA VAL A 258 23.34 -70.21 70.37
C VAL A 258 24.58 -70.41 71.24
N ASP A 259 25.34 -69.35 71.53
CA ASP A 259 26.52 -69.41 72.42
C ASP A 259 26.15 -69.93 73.82
N ALA A 260 25.03 -69.47 74.38
CA ALA A 260 24.53 -69.96 75.66
C ALA A 260 24.19 -71.46 75.59
N MET A 261 23.47 -71.88 74.55
CA MET A 261 23.12 -73.28 74.33
C MET A 261 24.35 -74.16 74.14
N GLU A 262 25.40 -73.69 73.45
CA GLU A 262 26.67 -74.41 73.32
C GLU A 262 27.38 -74.61 74.68
N ARG A 263 27.37 -73.58 75.55
CA ARG A 263 27.92 -73.69 76.91
C ARG A 263 27.14 -74.70 77.75
N ASP A 264 25.81 -74.64 77.72
CA ASP A 264 24.95 -75.58 78.45
C ASP A 264 25.18 -77.03 77.99
N LEU A 265 25.29 -77.24 76.67
CA LEU A 265 25.55 -78.56 76.09
C LEU A 265 26.94 -79.10 76.52
N SER A 266 27.94 -78.22 76.59
CA SER A 266 29.29 -78.57 77.07
C SER A 266 29.29 -78.98 78.55
N ASN A 267 28.55 -78.26 79.38
CA ASN A 267 28.41 -78.56 80.81
C ASN A 267 27.72 -79.92 81.01
N LEU A 268 26.57 -80.13 80.37
CA LEU A 268 25.81 -81.39 80.47
C LEU A 268 26.63 -82.60 80.02
N ARG A 269 27.41 -82.47 78.93
CA ARG A 269 28.30 -83.53 78.43
C ARG A 269 29.42 -83.88 79.42
N SER A 270 29.85 -82.92 80.22
CA SER A 270 30.90 -83.11 81.22
C SER A 270 30.36 -83.85 82.45
N GLU A 271 29.19 -83.46 82.95
CA GLU A 271 28.49 -84.16 84.05
C GLU A 271 28.15 -85.61 83.69
N PHE A 272 27.59 -85.85 82.50
CA PHE A 272 27.21 -87.19 82.07
C PHE A 272 28.42 -88.13 81.94
N ARG A 273 29.61 -87.60 81.60
CA ARG A 273 30.84 -88.39 81.57
C ARG A 273 31.28 -88.85 82.96
N GLY A 274 31.10 -88.02 83.98
CA GLY A 274 31.37 -88.39 85.38
C GLY A 274 30.47 -89.54 85.83
N TYR A 275 29.14 -89.34 85.72
CA TYR A 275 28.15 -90.31 86.18
C TYR A 275 28.31 -91.70 85.53
N ARG A 276 28.56 -91.74 84.22
CA ARG A 276 28.72 -93.01 83.48
C ARG A 276 29.92 -93.83 83.98
N LEU A 277 30.97 -93.18 84.47
CA LEU A 277 32.18 -93.87 84.89
C LEU A 277 31.99 -94.56 86.24
N GLU A 278 31.42 -93.87 87.22
CA GLU A 278 31.05 -94.44 88.53
C GLU A 278 30.14 -95.67 88.35
N TRP A 279 29.11 -95.53 87.50
CA TRP A 279 28.16 -96.61 87.20
C TRP A 279 28.85 -97.88 86.64
N ARG A 280 29.97 -97.73 85.91
CA ARG A 280 30.72 -98.86 85.33
C ARG A 280 31.44 -99.71 86.38
N TYR A 281 31.99 -99.10 87.42
CA TYR A 281 32.67 -99.82 88.50
C TYR A 281 31.67 -100.53 89.44
N LEU A 282 30.46 -100.00 89.58
CA LEU A 282 29.37 -100.62 90.34
C LEU A 282 28.73 -101.83 89.63
N GLN A 283 28.56 -101.79 88.30
CA GLN A 283 27.89 -102.86 87.54
C GLN A 283 28.77 -104.07 87.26
N ARG A 284 30.10 -103.90 87.20
CA ARG A 284 31.04 -105.00 86.91
C ARG A 284 32.15 -105.12 87.95
N PRO A 285 31.82 -105.24 89.25
CA PRO A 285 32.83 -105.29 90.31
C PRO A 285 33.71 -106.54 90.19
N SER A 286 33.15 -107.66 89.72
CA SER A 286 33.91 -108.89 89.49
C SER A 286 34.96 -108.76 88.39
N GLY A 287 34.77 -107.85 87.42
CA GLY A 287 35.74 -107.61 86.34
C GLY A 287 36.97 -106.83 86.82
N TYR A 288 36.79 -105.90 87.75
CA TYR A 288 37.87 -105.05 88.27
C TYR A 288 38.53 -105.64 89.52
N PHE A 289 37.72 -106.12 90.48
CA PHE A 289 38.21 -106.57 91.79
C PHE A 289 38.28 -108.09 91.92
N GLY A 290 37.51 -108.85 91.13
CA GLY A 290 37.49 -110.31 91.17
C GLY A 290 38.82 -111.02 90.88
N PRO A 291 39.71 -110.48 90.00
CA PRO A 291 41.07 -111.02 89.85
C PRO A 291 41.90 -110.95 91.13
N LEU A 292 41.63 -109.97 92.00
CA LEU A 292 42.39 -109.70 93.22
C LEU A 292 41.77 -110.36 94.45
N LEU A 293 40.43 -110.41 94.51
CA LEU A 293 39.65 -110.85 95.66
C LEU A 293 38.82 -112.11 95.37
N ARG A 294 38.74 -112.98 96.37
CA ARG A 294 37.75 -114.05 96.51
C ARG A 294 36.69 -113.62 97.52
N ARG A 295 35.49 -114.22 97.46
CA ARG A 295 34.34 -113.84 98.32
C ARG A 295 34.05 -112.34 98.27
N LEU A 296 34.14 -111.76 97.06
CA LEU A 296 33.94 -110.35 96.80
C LEU A 296 32.54 -109.90 97.24
N ARG A 297 32.50 -108.84 98.06
CA ARG A 297 31.28 -108.13 98.42
C ARG A 297 31.47 -106.65 98.15
N LEU A 298 30.51 -106.05 97.47
CA LEU A 298 30.36 -104.60 97.48
C LEU A 298 29.67 -104.22 98.78
N VAL A 299 30.21 -103.23 99.46
CA VAL A 299 29.60 -102.70 100.68
C VAL A 299 29.21 -101.27 100.38
N TRP A 300 27.96 -100.92 100.65
CA TRP A 300 27.55 -99.53 100.51
C TRP A 300 28.21 -98.70 101.62
N PRO A 301 28.67 -97.47 101.35
CA PRO A 301 29.25 -96.62 102.40
C PRO A 301 28.39 -96.50 103.65
N SER A 302 27.07 -96.39 103.49
CA SER A 302 26.11 -96.38 104.60
C SER A 302 26.12 -97.69 105.39
N GLU A 303 26.15 -98.83 104.71
CA GLU A 303 26.22 -100.15 105.34
C GLU A 303 27.54 -100.36 106.08
N ALA A 304 28.65 -99.82 105.55
CA ALA A 304 29.95 -99.86 106.22
C ALA A 304 29.96 -98.98 107.47
N VAL A 305 29.39 -97.76 107.42
CA VAL A 305 29.26 -96.91 108.61
C VAL A 305 28.43 -97.60 109.68
N ASP A 306 27.24 -98.11 109.34
CA ASP A 306 26.36 -98.78 110.31
C ASP A 306 27.05 -99.99 110.97
N ARG A 307 27.84 -100.74 110.18
CA ARG A 307 28.55 -101.94 110.67
C ARG A 307 29.70 -101.62 111.63
N PHE A 308 30.31 -100.44 111.52
CA PHE A 308 31.48 -100.04 112.30
C PHE A 308 31.23 -98.77 113.14
N ASP A 309 29.97 -98.39 113.35
CA ASP A 309 29.56 -97.13 113.99
C ASP A 309 30.18 -96.96 115.38
N ASP A 310 30.20 -98.03 116.19
CA ASP A 310 30.79 -98.05 117.53
C ASP A 310 32.32 -97.93 117.54
N GLN A 311 32.98 -98.09 116.38
CA GLN A 311 34.45 -98.18 116.22
C GLN A 311 35.03 -97.04 115.39
N LEU A 312 34.20 -96.24 114.72
CA LEU A 312 34.61 -95.13 113.86
C LEU A 312 34.37 -93.78 114.55
N PRO A 313 35.37 -92.88 114.62
CA PRO A 313 35.10 -91.51 115.05
C PRO A 313 34.19 -90.78 114.05
N ARG A 314 33.34 -89.85 114.52
CA ARG A 314 32.33 -89.16 113.68
C ARG A 314 32.87 -88.60 112.36
N TRP A 315 34.04 -87.97 112.38
CA TRP A 315 34.66 -87.43 111.16
C TRP A 315 35.07 -88.51 110.16
N ALA A 316 35.42 -89.71 110.63
CA ALA A 316 35.74 -90.87 109.78
C ALA A 316 34.47 -91.47 109.15
N ALA A 317 33.36 -91.50 109.89
CA ALA A 317 32.07 -91.91 109.35
C ALA A 317 31.58 -90.97 108.24
N GLU A 318 31.69 -89.65 108.44
CA GLU A 318 31.35 -88.65 107.41
C GLU A 318 32.23 -88.76 106.16
N GLU A 319 33.52 -89.01 106.32
CA GLU A 319 34.45 -89.17 105.20
C GLU A 319 34.22 -90.51 104.48
N LEU A 320 33.81 -91.55 105.20
CA LEU A 320 33.46 -92.85 104.64
C LEU A 320 32.17 -92.81 103.81
N LEU A 321 31.13 -92.11 104.26
CA LEU A 321 29.87 -91.92 103.50
C LEU A 321 30.10 -91.28 102.12
N ARG A 322 31.21 -90.57 101.96
CA ARG A 322 31.58 -89.92 100.70
C ARG A 322 32.41 -90.81 99.79
N ALA A 323 32.82 -92.00 100.24
CA ALA A 323 33.55 -92.99 99.44
C ALA A 323 32.72 -93.40 98.22
N ASP A 324 33.34 -93.39 97.04
CA ASP A 324 32.62 -93.71 95.80
C ASP A 324 32.26 -95.21 95.75
N LEU A 325 33.16 -96.05 96.28
CA LEU A 325 32.95 -97.49 96.32
C LEU A 325 33.76 -98.14 97.44
N LEU A 326 33.10 -98.99 98.23
CA LEU A 326 33.76 -99.88 99.18
C LEU A 326 33.62 -101.33 98.72
N VAL A 327 34.75 -102.04 98.74
CA VAL A 327 34.82 -103.42 98.29
C VAL A 327 35.50 -104.24 99.38
N THR A 328 34.96 -105.40 99.72
CA THR A 328 35.60 -106.31 100.67
C THR A 328 35.72 -107.71 100.10
N GLY A 329 36.72 -108.45 100.54
CA GLY A 329 36.96 -109.83 100.13
C GLY A 329 38.28 -110.37 100.67
N GLU A 330 38.61 -111.60 100.35
CA GLU A 330 39.86 -112.24 100.74
C GLU A 330 40.87 -112.17 99.58
N PRO A 331 42.14 -111.79 99.80
CA PRO A 331 43.15 -111.78 98.74
C PRO A 331 43.29 -113.16 98.09
N ARG A 332 43.05 -113.23 96.78
CA ARG A 332 42.91 -114.48 96.02
C ARG A 332 44.14 -115.38 96.08
N TYR A 333 45.33 -114.77 96.08
CA TYR A 333 46.62 -115.47 96.03
C TYR A 333 47.35 -115.45 97.37
N GLN A 334 46.79 -114.82 98.40
CA GLN A 334 47.32 -114.76 99.77
C GLN A 334 46.18 -114.87 100.79
N PRO A 335 45.46 -116.02 100.82
CA PRO A 335 44.26 -116.18 101.65
C PRO A 335 44.55 -116.10 103.15
N ASP A 336 45.79 -116.36 103.59
CA ASP A 336 46.21 -116.28 105.00
C ASP A 336 46.07 -114.87 105.58
N ILE A 337 46.03 -113.84 104.73
CA ILE A 337 45.79 -112.45 105.14
C ILE A 337 44.35 -112.25 105.62
N GLY A 338 43.39 -113.12 105.28
CA GLY A 338 41.99 -112.95 105.65
C GLY A 338 41.30 -111.79 104.93
N GLU A 339 40.17 -111.32 105.46
CA GLU A 339 39.34 -110.29 104.83
C GLU A 339 40.07 -108.93 104.77
N VAL A 340 40.12 -108.33 103.57
CA VAL A 340 40.61 -106.98 103.30
C VAL A 340 39.50 -106.12 102.69
N TRP A 341 39.59 -104.83 102.92
CA TRP A 341 38.69 -103.80 102.39
C TRP A 341 39.44 -102.90 101.43
N LEU A 342 38.79 -102.43 100.37
CA LEU A 342 39.28 -101.40 99.48
C LEU A 342 38.33 -100.21 99.57
N VAL A 343 38.89 -99.03 99.77
CA VAL A 343 38.18 -97.77 99.53
C VAL A 343 38.61 -97.25 98.18
N VAL A 344 37.68 -97.21 97.23
CA VAL A 344 37.97 -96.87 95.84
C VAL A 344 37.36 -95.50 95.53
N GLU A 345 38.20 -94.53 95.20
CA GLU A 345 37.78 -93.26 94.58
C GLU A 345 37.68 -93.42 93.07
N ILE A 346 36.60 -92.97 92.45
CA ILE A 346 36.37 -93.10 91.02
C ILE A 346 36.35 -91.71 90.37
N SER A 347 37.22 -91.50 89.38
CA SER A 347 37.31 -90.22 88.66
C SER A 347 37.64 -90.44 87.18
N ALA A 348 37.01 -89.68 86.29
CA ALA A 348 37.32 -89.72 84.85
C ALA A 348 38.75 -89.29 84.55
N ARG A 349 39.30 -88.44 85.40
CA ARG A 349 40.71 -88.08 85.41
C ARG A 349 41.21 -88.07 86.84
N ILE A 350 41.92 -89.12 87.21
CA ILE A 350 42.53 -89.27 88.52
C ILE A 350 43.61 -88.21 88.70
N ASP A 351 43.40 -87.33 89.68
CA ASP A 351 44.35 -86.32 90.13
C ASP A 351 44.95 -86.66 91.51
N ARG A 352 45.88 -85.82 91.98
CA ARG A 352 46.53 -86.04 93.27
C ARG A 352 45.52 -86.01 94.43
N ASN A 353 44.47 -85.20 94.34
CA ASN A 353 43.45 -85.10 95.38
C ASN A 353 42.61 -86.37 95.46
N ASP A 354 42.33 -87.02 94.32
CA ASP A 354 41.64 -88.31 94.29
C ASP A 354 42.44 -89.36 95.07
N VAL A 355 43.77 -89.40 94.90
CA VAL A 355 44.66 -90.30 95.65
C VAL A 355 44.67 -89.98 97.15
N GLU A 356 44.75 -88.70 97.50
CA GLU A 356 44.73 -88.27 98.90
C GLU A 356 43.37 -88.54 99.59
N ARG A 357 42.25 -88.46 98.85
CA ARG A 357 40.93 -88.86 99.37
C ARG A 357 40.88 -90.36 99.67
N ALA A 358 41.33 -91.20 98.74
CA ALA A 358 41.41 -92.64 98.93
C ALA A 358 42.23 -93.00 100.18
N LEU A 359 43.37 -92.34 100.38
CA LEU A 359 44.26 -92.52 101.54
C LEU A 359 43.57 -92.15 102.85
N ARG A 360 43.02 -90.93 102.94
CA ARG A 360 42.33 -90.48 104.15
C ARG A 360 41.19 -91.42 104.54
N ARG A 361 40.43 -91.92 103.55
CA ARG A 361 39.31 -92.86 103.76
C ARG A 361 39.79 -94.24 104.19
N ALA A 362 40.88 -94.75 103.61
CA ALA A 362 41.46 -96.02 104.03
C ALA A 362 42.02 -95.96 105.45
N GLU A 363 42.75 -94.88 105.81
CA GLU A 363 43.26 -94.66 107.16
C GLU A 363 42.14 -94.57 108.20
N ALA A 364 41.03 -93.90 107.85
CA ALA A 364 39.85 -93.79 108.68
C ALA A 364 39.28 -95.18 109.02
N LEU A 365 39.12 -96.07 108.03
CA LEU A 365 38.64 -97.43 108.26
C LEU A 365 39.64 -98.33 108.99
N ARG A 366 40.95 -98.14 108.80
CA ARG A 366 41.96 -98.92 109.54
C ARG A 366 41.91 -98.66 111.04
N ARG A 367 41.55 -97.45 111.46
CA ARG A 367 41.36 -97.14 112.90
C ARG A 367 40.21 -97.94 113.53
N ALA A 368 39.26 -98.44 112.74
CA ALA A 368 38.22 -99.38 113.18
C ALA A 368 38.70 -100.85 113.20
N GLY A 369 40.02 -101.10 113.14
CA GLY A 369 40.59 -102.45 113.22
C GLY A 369 40.50 -103.28 111.93
N LEU A 370 40.09 -102.66 110.81
CA LEU A 370 40.01 -103.31 109.51
C LEU A 370 41.31 -103.23 108.74
N ARG A 371 41.57 -104.23 107.90
CA ARG A 371 42.67 -104.22 106.93
C ARG A 371 42.18 -103.56 105.66
N VAL A 372 42.53 -102.28 105.46
CA VAL A 372 41.96 -101.46 104.38
C VAL A 372 43.04 -100.90 103.47
N LEU A 373 42.88 -101.15 102.17
CA LEU A 373 43.73 -100.64 101.11
C LEU A 373 43.08 -99.41 100.47
N PRO A 374 43.79 -98.29 100.34
CA PRO A 374 43.34 -97.19 99.52
C PRO A 374 43.43 -97.57 98.03
N ALA A 375 42.43 -97.16 97.27
CA ALA A 375 42.38 -97.40 95.83
C ALA A 375 41.82 -96.18 95.07
N VAL A 376 42.30 -95.98 93.85
CA VAL A 376 41.77 -95.00 92.91
C VAL A 376 41.46 -95.67 91.57
N ALA A 377 40.41 -95.22 90.90
CA ALA A 377 39.84 -95.85 89.73
C ALA A 377 39.47 -94.80 88.68
N GLY A 378 39.81 -95.03 87.40
CA GLY A 378 39.59 -94.03 86.37
C GLY A 378 40.07 -94.40 84.98
N GLU A 379 39.77 -93.54 84.00
CA GLU A 379 40.21 -93.74 82.60
C GLU A 379 41.58 -93.09 82.34
N ARG A 380 41.88 -91.98 83.00
CA ARG A 380 43.15 -91.25 82.84
C ARG A 380 43.72 -90.84 84.17
N THR A 381 45.04 -90.87 84.29
CA THR A 381 45.74 -90.51 85.53
C THR A 381 46.75 -89.42 85.23
N THR A 382 46.71 -88.33 86.00
CA THR A 382 47.70 -87.26 85.91
C THR A 382 49.07 -87.72 86.41
N GLN A 383 50.15 -87.06 85.97
CA GLN A 383 51.49 -87.42 86.43
C GLN A 383 51.64 -87.24 87.97
N GLY A 384 51.00 -86.22 88.53
CA GLY A 384 50.97 -85.99 89.99
C GLY A 384 50.27 -87.13 90.75
N ALA A 385 49.16 -87.64 90.23
CA ALA A 385 48.47 -88.80 90.79
C ALA A 385 49.32 -90.08 90.71
N LYS A 386 49.98 -90.35 89.58
CA LYS A 386 50.87 -91.52 89.42
C LYS A 386 52.00 -91.53 90.45
N ASN A 387 52.58 -90.36 90.73
CA ASN A 387 53.61 -90.23 91.75
C ASN A 387 53.04 -90.53 93.14
N ALA A 388 51.89 -89.94 93.51
CA ALA A 388 51.24 -90.17 94.80
C ALA A 388 50.80 -91.63 95.02
N VAL A 389 50.29 -92.29 93.98
CA VAL A 389 49.93 -93.73 94.00
C VAL A 389 51.13 -94.59 94.39
N ARG A 390 52.30 -94.34 93.79
CA ARG A 390 53.53 -95.09 94.07
C ARG A 390 54.12 -94.76 95.43
N GLU A 391 54.11 -93.48 95.81
CA GLU A 391 54.65 -92.99 97.08
C GLU A 391 53.90 -93.54 98.28
N HIS A 392 52.57 -93.60 98.20
CA HIS A 392 51.71 -94.02 99.30
C HIS A 392 51.14 -95.43 99.14
N GLN A 393 51.59 -96.15 98.11
CA GLN A 393 51.24 -97.55 97.85
C GLN A 393 49.71 -97.73 97.79
N VAL A 394 49.07 -96.87 97.00
CA VAL A 394 47.63 -96.91 96.70
C VAL A 394 47.41 -97.83 95.50
N VAL A 395 46.31 -98.58 95.49
CA VAL A 395 45.96 -99.43 94.35
C VAL A 395 45.37 -98.56 93.23
N LEU A 396 45.92 -98.65 92.02
CA LEU A 396 45.39 -97.93 90.86
C LEU A 396 44.65 -98.88 89.92
N PHE A 397 43.35 -98.65 89.74
CA PHE A 397 42.48 -99.32 88.77
C PHE A 397 42.28 -98.45 87.53
N GLN A 398 43.14 -98.59 86.54
CA GLN A 398 43.06 -97.80 85.31
C GLN A 398 42.78 -98.70 84.10
N ASP A 399 41.69 -98.42 83.37
CA ASP A 399 41.31 -99.12 82.14
C ASP A 399 41.34 -100.67 82.23
N GLY A 400 40.95 -101.22 83.39
CA GLY A 400 40.91 -102.66 83.62
C GLY A 400 42.24 -103.28 84.02
N PHE A 401 43.32 -102.49 84.07
CA PHE A 401 44.59 -102.87 84.68
C PHE A 401 44.66 -102.43 86.13
N VAL A 402 45.42 -103.19 86.92
CA VAL A 402 45.65 -102.94 88.34
C VAL A 402 47.15 -102.73 88.54
N GLU A 403 47.52 -101.61 89.13
CA GLU A 403 48.89 -101.32 89.54
C GLU A 403 48.96 -101.17 91.07
N GLY A 404 50.09 -101.56 91.67
CA GLY A 404 50.37 -101.34 93.09
C GLY A 404 49.70 -102.31 94.06
N TRP A 405 49.01 -103.36 93.57
CA TRP A 405 48.26 -104.29 94.44
C TRP A 405 49.14 -105.03 95.45
N GLU A 406 50.28 -105.59 95.04
CA GLU A 406 51.14 -106.36 95.94
C GLU A 406 51.88 -105.47 96.95
N GLU A 407 52.27 -104.26 96.53
CA GLU A 407 52.83 -103.24 97.41
C GLU A 407 51.80 -102.76 98.42
N ALA A 408 50.58 -102.43 97.96
CA ALA A 408 49.50 -101.97 98.82
C ALA A 408 49.09 -103.06 99.83
N LEU A 409 48.96 -104.31 99.39
CA LEU A 409 48.58 -105.42 100.26
C LEU A 409 49.60 -105.65 101.37
N ARG A 410 50.90 -105.57 101.08
CA ARG A 410 51.97 -105.69 102.09
C ARG A 410 51.96 -104.54 103.09
N SER A 411 51.70 -103.33 102.64
CA SER A 411 51.78 -102.13 103.48
C SER A 411 50.52 -101.86 104.30
N TRP A 412 49.36 -102.28 103.80
CA TRP A 412 48.07 -101.91 104.36
C TRP A 412 47.28 -103.07 104.98
N ALA A 413 47.61 -104.32 104.66
CA ALA A 413 46.96 -105.51 105.26
C ALA A 413 47.76 -106.18 106.38
N GLY A 414 48.96 -105.65 106.69
CA GLY A 414 49.78 -106.05 107.83
C GLY A 414 49.38 -105.39 109.15
#